data_AF-A0A734LNY6-F1
#
_entry.id   AF-A0A734LNY6-F1
#
_cell.length_a   1.000
_cell.length_b   1.000
_cell.length_c   1.000
_cell.angle_alpha   90.00
_cell.angle_beta   90.00
_cell.angle_gamma   90.00
#
_symmetry.space_group_name_H-M   'P 1'
#
loop_
_entity.id
_entity.type
_entity.pdbx_description
1 polymer ?
#
loop_
_entity_poly.entity_id
_entity_poly.type
_entity_poly.pdbx_seq_one_letter_code
_entity_poly.pdbx_strand_id
1 'polypeptide(L)'
;TPIKSRDLRSNDDIQKKLEEAFEGMGLFYDRKDGQHSNQPKSVRVDALSAGQAHLAYSLDLPEVAKKDRGRIFSDLYETVFTDELMADELLASIKVLSVIENKKKLLQSSIRKEEKFNSAHMFLIDGAYHVLFAVGQICDAKGVDRLNYQKAITFVPAAIKYISAMVEKAQRDDASFSFNRYFKDAKTKTKIAAYIQGMEKGL
;
A
#
# COMPACT_ATOMS: atom_id res chain seq x y z
N THR A 1 25.00 -8.79 -16.11
CA THR A 1 23.70 -8.15 -15.82
C THR A 1 23.96 -6.78 -15.24
N PRO A 2 23.32 -5.71 -15.75
CA PRO A 2 23.50 -4.38 -15.16
C PRO A 2 23.05 -4.38 -13.70
N ILE A 3 23.82 -3.71 -12.83
CA ILE A 3 23.50 -3.53 -11.42
C ILE A 3 22.22 -2.69 -11.33
N LYS A 4 21.22 -3.13 -10.57
CA LYS A 4 19.97 -2.37 -10.41
C LYS A 4 20.14 -1.29 -9.34
N SER A 5 19.38 -0.20 -9.41
CA SER A 5 19.45 0.88 -8.41
C SER A 5 19.22 0.39 -6.98
N ARG A 6 18.34 -0.61 -6.79
CA ARG A 6 18.13 -1.30 -5.51
C ARG A 6 19.40 -1.95 -4.97
N ASP A 7 20.20 -2.57 -5.82
CA ASP A 7 21.45 -3.22 -5.41
C ASP A 7 22.48 -2.18 -4.96
N LEU A 8 22.54 -1.03 -5.64
CA LEU A 8 23.40 0.10 -5.25
C LEU A 8 23.02 0.63 -3.86
N ARG A 9 21.72 0.88 -3.65
CA ARG A 9 21.17 1.42 -2.39
C ARG A 9 21.16 0.43 -1.24
N SER A 10 21.32 -0.87 -1.51
CA SER A 10 21.27 -1.90 -0.47
C SER A 10 22.33 -1.73 0.63
N ASN A 11 23.44 -1.04 0.34
CA ASN A 11 24.52 -0.79 1.30
C ASN A 11 24.38 0.53 2.06
N ASP A 12 23.35 1.34 1.77
CA ASP A 12 23.09 2.59 2.47
C ASP A 12 22.74 2.32 3.94
N ASP A 13 23.10 3.24 4.83
CA ASP A 13 23.02 3.01 6.27
C ASP A 13 21.59 2.83 6.75
N ILE A 14 20.62 3.55 6.19
CA ILE A 14 19.20 3.32 6.47
C ILE A 14 18.74 1.89 6.15
N GLN A 15 19.24 1.27 5.07
CA GLN A 15 18.85 -0.11 4.73
C GLN A 15 19.43 -1.12 5.74
N LYS A 16 20.67 -0.91 6.20
CA LYS A 16 21.28 -1.76 7.24
C LYS A 16 20.57 -1.58 8.58
N LYS A 17 20.27 -0.33 8.97
CA LYS A 17 19.50 -0.02 10.19
C LYS A 17 18.14 -0.70 10.18
N LEU A 18 17.43 -0.68 9.04
CA LEU A 18 16.16 -1.39 8.89
C LEU A 18 16.34 -2.91 8.97
N GLU A 19 17.39 -3.47 8.38
CA GLU A 19 17.70 -4.90 8.47
C GLU A 19 17.91 -5.34 9.93
N GLU A 20 18.74 -4.64 10.68
CA GLU A 20 18.99 -4.89 12.11
C GLU A 20 17.71 -4.75 12.94
N ALA A 21 16.91 -3.72 12.69
CA ALA A 21 15.64 -3.51 13.40
C ALA A 21 14.63 -4.63 13.14
N PHE A 22 14.49 -5.07 11.88
CA PHE A 22 13.61 -6.19 11.53
C PHE A 22 14.10 -7.53 12.09
N GLU A 23 15.41 -7.76 12.13
CA GLU A 23 15.99 -8.93 12.78
C GLU A 23 15.64 -8.98 14.26
N GLY A 24 15.73 -7.84 14.97
CA GLY A 24 15.27 -7.70 16.35
C GLY A 24 13.78 -8.00 16.57
N MET A 25 12.95 -7.87 15.53
CA MET A 25 11.53 -8.24 15.52
C MET A 25 11.27 -9.70 15.11
N GLY A 26 12.33 -10.48 14.83
CA GLY A 26 12.22 -11.86 14.33
C GLY A 26 11.77 -11.95 12.86
N LEU A 27 12.05 -10.92 12.07
CA LEU A 27 11.71 -10.82 10.64
C LEU A 27 12.97 -10.69 9.79
N PHE A 28 12.86 -11.09 8.51
CA PHE A 28 13.95 -11.03 7.54
C PHE A 28 13.68 -9.92 6.52
N TYR A 29 14.41 -8.82 6.63
CA TYR A 29 14.30 -7.70 5.69
C TYR A 29 15.17 -7.94 4.45
N ASP A 30 14.53 -7.99 3.29
CA ASP A 30 15.22 -8.18 2.01
C ASP A 30 15.64 -6.81 1.47
N ARG A 31 16.88 -6.39 1.71
CA ARG A 31 17.45 -5.18 1.08
C ARG A 31 17.60 -5.39 -0.42
N LYS A 32 18.06 -6.58 -0.82
CA LYS A 32 18.13 -7.04 -2.22
C LYS A 32 16.99 -7.99 -2.56
N ASP A 33 16.63 -8.05 -3.84
CA ASP A 33 15.56 -8.95 -4.29
C ASP A 33 15.89 -10.41 -3.99
N GLY A 34 15.05 -11.07 -3.21
CA GLY A 34 15.23 -12.49 -2.86
C GLY A 34 16.37 -12.80 -1.88
N GLN A 35 16.90 -11.81 -1.15
CA GLN A 35 18.03 -11.97 -0.23
C GLN A 35 17.85 -13.13 0.77
N HIS A 36 16.67 -13.25 1.38
CA HIS A 36 16.33 -14.35 2.30
C HIS A 36 15.38 -15.35 1.64
N SER A 37 15.63 -15.74 0.39
CA SER A 37 14.77 -16.67 -0.37
C SER A 37 14.56 -18.04 0.29
N ASN A 38 15.48 -18.46 1.14
CA ASN A 38 15.42 -19.67 1.96
C ASN A 38 14.48 -19.56 3.18
N GLN A 39 14.07 -18.35 3.56
CA GLN A 39 13.16 -18.13 4.69
C GLN A 39 11.69 -18.15 4.25
N PRO A 40 10.74 -18.53 5.14
CA PRO A 40 9.32 -18.51 4.83
C PRO A 40 8.83 -17.10 4.43
N LYS A 41 7.97 -17.01 3.41
CA LYS A 41 7.42 -15.72 2.95
C LYS A 41 6.67 -14.93 4.04
N SER A 42 6.13 -15.61 5.04
CA SER A 42 5.37 -15.00 6.15
C SER A 42 6.23 -14.16 7.10
N VAL A 43 7.54 -14.42 7.15
CA VAL A 43 8.50 -13.73 8.02
C VAL A 43 9.44 -12.81 7.25
N ARG A 44 9.22 -12.66 5.93
CA ARG A 44 10.04 -11.80 5.08
C ARG A 44 9.39 -10.45 4.83
N VAL A 45 10.20 -9.41 4.81
CA VAL A 45 9.80 -8.03 4.49
C VAL A 45 10.62 -7.56 3.30
N ASP A 46 10.01 -7.50 2.13
CA ASP A 46 10.67 -7.01 0.92
C ASP A 46 10.72 -5.47 0.92
N ALA A 47 11.93 -4.90 0.87
CA ALA A 47 12.16 -3.45 0.91
C ALA A 47 11.32 -2.69 -0.12
N LEU A 48 11.18 -3.24 -1.33
CA LEU A 48 10.36 -2.61 -2.35
C LEU A 48 8.88 -2.56 -1.93
N SER A 49 8.32 -3.70 -1.58
CA SER A 49 6.90 -3.81 -1.20
C SER A 49 6.59 -2.98 0.05
N ALA A 50 7.51 -2.95 1.02
CA ALA A 50 7.41 -2.12 2.21
C ALA A 50 7.46 -0.62 1.88
N GLY A 51 8.40 -0.19 1.03
CA GLY A 51 8.51 1.20 0.59
C GLY A 51 7.28 1.68 -0.20
N GLN A 52 6.72 0.84 -1.09
CA GLN A 52 5.47 1.15 -1.79
C GLN A 52 4.29 1.24 -0.82
N ALA A 53 4.21 0.36 0.17
CA ALA A 53 3.17 0.42 1.19
C ALA A 53 3.29 1.71 2.01
N HIS A 54 4.50 2.05 2.46
CA HIS A 54 4.78 3.26 3.24
C HIS A 54 4.44 4.54 2.47
N LEU A 55 4.79 4.63 1.18
CA LEU A 55 4.38 5.75 0.33
C LEU A 55 2.88 5.99 0.32
N ALA A 56 2.09 4.93 0.18
CA ALA A 56 0.63 5.06 0.13
C ALA A 56 0.00 5.27 1.51
N TYR A 57 0.52 4.60 2.53
CA TYR A 57 -0.09 4.50 3.86
C TYR A 57 0.37 5.58 4.83
N SER A 58 1.64 5.99 4.78
CA SER A 58 2.22 6.94 5.74
C SER A 58 2.50 8.29 5.09
N LEU A 59 2.90 8.28 3.81
CA LEU A 59 3.24 9.50 3.07
C LEU A 59 2.11 10.03 2.18
N ASP A 60 0.93 9.40 2.20
CA ASP A 60 -0.27 9.84 1.47
C ASP A 60 -0.05 10.06 -0.05
N LEU A 61 0.73 9.15 -0.67
CA LEU A 61 1.07 9.13 -2.11
C LEU A 61 0.63 7.83 -2.83
N PRO A 62 -0.66 7.42 -2.75
CA PRO A 62 -1.14 6.17 -3.34
C PRO A 62 -1.05 6.08 -4.87
N GLU A 63 -1.12 7.21 -5.58
CA GLU A 63 -1.01 7.33 -7.03
C GLU A 63 0.40 7.03 -7.56
N VAL A 64 1.41 7.23 -6.71
CA VAL A 64 2.83 6.99 -7.03
C VAL A 64 3.23 5.57 -6.64
N ALA A 65 2.72 5.06 -5.51
CA ALA A 65 3.10 3.79 -4.92
C ALA A 65 3.08 2.59 -5.90
N LYS A 66 2.02 2.45 -6.73
CA LYS A 66 1.91 1.33 -7.70
C LYS A 66 2.87 1.44 -8.88
N LYS A 67 3.17 2.66 -9.31
CA LYS A 67 3.41 2.96 -10.73
C LYS A 67 4.84 2.70 -11.17
N ASP A 68 5.80 2.68 -10.23
CA ASP A 68 7.20 2.59 -10.61
C ASP A 68 8.08 1.92 -9.55
N ARG A 69 8.23 0.60 -9.68
CA ARG A 69 9.09 -0.23 -8.81
C ARG A 69 10.55 0.23 -8.84
N GLY A 70 11.00 0.87 -9.93
CA GLY A 70 12.35 1.40 -10.06
C GLY A 70 12.55 2.69 -9.27
N ARG A 71 11.56 3.58 -9.30
CA ARG A 71 11.65 4.91 -8.66
C ARG A 71 11.77 4.88 -7.15
N ILE A 72 11.27 3.83 -6.49
CA ILE A 72 11.48 3.60 -5.04
C ILE A 72 12.97 3.58 -4.68
N PHE A 73 13.82 3.04 -5.56
CA PHE A 73 15.27 3.00 -5.36
C PHE A 73 16.03 3.98 -6.27
N SER A 74 15.32 4.94 -6.87
CA SER A 74 15.92 6.08 -7.57
C SER A 74 15.36 7.39 -7.01
N ASP A 75 14.44 8.04 -7.72
CA ASP A 75 14.03 9.42 -7.50
C ASP A 75 13.23 9.60 -6.20
N LEU A 76 12.61 8.54 -5.71
CA LEU A 76 11.81 8.56 -4.49
C LEU A 76 12.57 8.00 -3.29
N TYR A 77 13.80 7.53 -3.46
CA TYR A 77 14.52 6.81 -2.42
C TYR A 77 14.64 7.63 -1.13
N GLU A 78 15.13 8.86 -1.25
CA GLU A 78 15.28 9.77 -0.10
C GLU A 78 13.93 10.25 0.48
N THR A 79 12.83 10.09 -0.26
CA THR A 79 11.47 10.35 0.25
C THR A 79 10.92 9.15 1.01
N VAL A 80 11.24 7.93 0.58
CA VAL A 80 10.72 6.69 1.14
C VAL A 80 11.55 6.22 2.33
N PHE A 81 12.86 6.30 2.23
CA PHE A 81 13.83 5.76 3.19
C PHE A 81 14.66 6.88 3.81
N THR A 82 14.00 7.75 4.58
CA THR A 82 14.68 8.80 5.34
C THR A 82 15.46 8.19 6.51
N ASP A 83 16.42 8.93 7.06
CA ASP A 83 17.20 8.47 8.21
C ASP A 83 16.34 8.29 9.48
N GLU A 84 15.23 9.03 9.56
CA GLU A 84 14.23 8.97 10.64
C GLU A 84 13.23 7.82 10.49
N LEU A 85 13.15 7.17 9.33
CA LEU A 85 12.20 6.09 9.08
C LEU A 85 12.39 4.95 10.09
N MET A 86 11.28 4.53 10.70
CA MET A 86 11.25 3.43 11.64
C MET A 86 10.77 2.13 10.99
N ALA A 87 11.35 0.99 11.39
CA ALA A 87 10.93 -0.32 10.91
C ALA A 87 9.44 -0.61 11.19
N ASP A 88 8.90 -0.09 12.30
CA ASP A 88 7.49 -0.21 12.66
C ASP A 88 6.55 0.48 11.64
N GLU A 89 6.97 1.61 11.04
CA GLU A 89 6.19 2.29 10.00
C GLU A 89 6.08 1.43 8.73
N LEU A 90 7.20 0.83 8.31
CA LEU A 90 7.22 -0.11 7.20
C LEU A 90 6.40 -1.36 7.51
N LEU A 91 6.53 -1.91 8.72
CA LEU A 91 5.82 -3.09 9.17
C LEU A 91 4.31 -2.86 9.19
N ALA A 92 3.85 -1.75 9.80
CA ALA A 92 2.44 -1.43 9.87
C ALA A 92 1.85 -1.28 8.47
N SER A 93 2.52 -0.52 7.60
CA SER A 93 2.11 -0.29 6.22
C SER A 93 1.97 -1.60 5.44
N ILE A 94 2.98 -2.49 5.50
CA ILE A 94 2.97 -3.75 4.74
C ILE A 94 1.98 -4.76 5.31
N LYS A 95 1.74 -4.78 6.64
CA LYS A 95 0.72 -5.64 7.25
C LYS A 95 -0.69 -5.27 6.79
N VAL A 96 -1.03 -3.98 6.75
CA VAL A 96 -2.32 -3.52 6.21
C VAL A 96 -2.43 -3.85 4.71
N LEU A 97 -1.38 -3.55 3.93
CA LEU A 97 -1.36 -3.87 2.50
C LEU A 97 -1.55 -5.37 2.23
N SER A 98 -0.96 -6.25 3.05
CA SER A 98 -1.07 -7.70 2.88
C SER A 98 -2.53 -8.18 2.91
N VAL A 99 -3.37 -7.58 3.76
CA VAL A 99 -4.81 -7.91 3.83
C VAL A 99 -5.53 -7.47 2.57
N ILE A 100 -5.19 -6.30 2.04
CA ILE A 100 -5.77 -5.75 0.79
C ILE A 100 -5.32 -6.59 -0.42
N GLU A 101 -4.04 -6.92 -0.52
CA GLU A 101 -3.50 -7.77 -1.60
C GLU A 101 -4.09 -9.18 -1.56
N ASN A 102 -4.36 -9.74 -0.37
CA ASN A 102 -5.08 -11.01 -0.26
C ASN A 102 -6.50 -10.92 -0.86
N LYS A 103 -7.25 -9.84 -0.59
CA LYS A 103 -8.58 -9.62 -1.19
C LYS A 103 -8.49 -9.46 -2.72
N LYS A 104 -7.53 -8.69 -3.20
CA LYS A 104 -7.25 -8.53 -4.64
C LYS A 104 -6.88 -9.85 -5.30
N LYS A 105 -6.03 -10.66 -4.66
CA LYS A 105 -5.63 -11.99 -5.16
C LYS A 105 -6.80 -12.95 -5.23
N LEU A 106 -7.69 -12.95 -4.23
CA LEU A 106 -8.92 -13.75 -4.27
C LEU A 106 -9.82 -13.32 -5.43
N LEU A 107 -10.04 -12.01 -5.61
CA LEU A 107 -10.79 -11.47 -6.76
C LEU A 107 -10.18 -11.91 -8.10
N GLN A 108 -8.87 -11.73 -8.28
CA GLN A 108 -8.17 -12.15 -9.50
C GLN A 108 -8.24 -13.67 -9.72
N SER A 109 -8.24 -14.46 -8.64
CA SER A 109 -8.44 -15.90 -8.73
C SER A 109 -9.84 -16.25 -9.23
N SER A 110 -10.89 -15.64 -8.66
CA SER A 110 -12.27 -15.90 -9.09
C SER A 110 -12.51 -15.47 -10.53
N ILE A 111 -11.95 -14.34 -10.98
CA ILE A 111 -12.00 -13.92 -12.39
C ILE A 111 -11.37 -14.97 -13.32
N ARG A 112 -10.15 -15.44 -13.00
CA ARG A 112 -9.44 -16.44 -13.82
C ARG A 112 -10.15 -17.79 -13.87
N LYS A 113 -10.89 -18.14 -12.82
CA LYS A 113 -11.63 -19.40 -12.70
C LYS A 113 -13.09 -19.28 -13.15
N GLU A 114 -13.51 -18.10 -13.62
CA GLU A 114 -14.90 -17.81 -14.00
C GLU A 114 -15.91 -18.06 -12.86
N GLU A 115 -15.45 -17.92 -11.61
CA GLU A 115 -16.30 -18.04 -10.42
C GLU A 115 -17.08 -16.73 -10.19
N LYS A 116 -18.22 -16.81 -9.50
CA LYS A 116 -19.00 -15.62 -9.13
C LYS A 116 -18.20 -14.71 -8.21
N PHE A 117 -18.12 -13.42 -8.55
CA PHE A 117 -17.50 -12.38 -7.73
C PHE A 117 -18.34 -11.10 -7.69
N ASN A 118 -18.04 -10.20 -6.76
CA ASN A 118 -18.65 -8.88 -6.72
C ASN A 118 -17.94 -7.94 -7.69
N SER A 119 -18.59 -7.54 -8.77
CA SER A 119 -18.04 -6.62 -9.78
C SER A 119 -17.69 -5.24 -9.21
N ALA A 120 -18.36 -4.81 -8.13
CA ALA A 120 -18.04 -3.57 -7.42
C ALA A 120 -16.63 -3.58 -6.78
N HIS A 121 -15.97 -4.73 -6.70
CA HIS A 121 -14.60 -4.86 -6.22
C HIS A 121 -13.54 -4.84 -7.34
N MET A 122 -13.92 -4.78 -8.61
CA MET A 122 -12.99 -4.77 -9.76
C MET A 122 -11.91 -3.71 -9.66
N PHE A 123 -12.24 -2.58 -9.04
CA PHE A 123 -11.31 -1.47 -8.82
C PHE A 123 -10.06 -1.88 -8.03
N LEU A 124 -10.09 -2.94 -7.20
CA LEU A 124 -8.96 -3.38 -6.38
C LEU A 124 -7.71 -3.71 -7.21
N ILE A 125 -7.88 -4.13 -8.46
CA ILE A 125 -6.77 -4.44 -9.36
C ILE A 125 -5.88 -3.21 -9.59
N ASP A 126 -6.47 -2.02 -9.67
CA ASP A 126 -5.77 -0.75 -9.86
C ASP A 126 -5.69 0.12 -8.61
N GLY A 127 -6.65 -0.02 -7.70
CA GLY A 127 -6.86 0.84 -6.54
C GLY A 127 -6.39 0.29 -5.20
N ALA A 128 -5.68 -0.84 -5.14
CA ALA A 128 -5.22 -1.43 -3.87
C ALA A 128 -4.46 -0.44 -2.97
N TYR A 129 -3.55 0.37 -3.54
CA TYR A 129 -2.83 1.40 -2.79
C TYR A 129 -3.73 2.57 -2.36
N HIS A 130 -4.81 2.87 -3.09
CA HIS A 130 -5.79 3.87 -2.67
C HIS A 130 -6.68 3.36 -1.53
N VAL A 131 -6.95 2.05 -1.48
CA VAL A 131 -7.57 1.42 -0.31
C VAL A 131 -6.64 1.50 0.90
N LEU A 132 -5.35 1.24 0.71
CA LEU A 132 -4.36 1.37 1.78
C LEU A 132 -4.32 2.80 2.33
N PHE A 133 -4.21 3.79 1.46
CA PHE A 133 -4.33 5.21 1.81
C PHE A 133 -5.64 5.51 2.55
N ALA A 134 -6.78 5.01 2.06
CA ALA A 134 -8.07 5.19 2.71
C ALA A 134 -8.10 4.61 4.13
N VAL A 135 -7.43 3.49 4.40
CA VAL A 135 -7.29 2.98 5.78
C VAL A 135 -6.54 3.98 6.66
N GLY A 136 -5.44 4.56 6.18
CA GLY A 136 -4.70 5.61 6.90
C GLY A 136 -5.59 6.82 7.21
N GLN A 137 -6.39 7.27 6.24
CA GLN A 137 -7.33 8.37 6.43
C GLN A 137 -8.44 8.05 7.46
N ILE A 138 -8.91 6.80 7.51
CA ILE A 138 -9.88 6.35 8.54
C ILE A 138 -9.22 6.32 9.91
N CYS A 139 -7.97 5.84 10.02
CA CYS A 139 -7.21 5.87 11.26
C CYS A 139 -7.13 7.29 11.81
N ASP A 140 -6.70 8.26 10.98
CA ASP A 140 -6.61 9.67 11.38
C ASP A 140 -7.95 10.25 11.81
N ALA A 141 -9.01 10.01 11.04
CA ALA A 141 -10.34 10.51 11.36
C ALA A 141 -10.86 9.96 12.70
N LYS A 142 -10.44 8.74 13.08
CA LYS A 142 -10.82 8.08 14.33
C LYS A 142 -9.80 8.26 15.46
N GLY A 143 -8.71 9.01 15.25
CA GLY A 143 -7.63 9.16 16.23
C GLY A 143 -6.90 7.86 16.56
N VAL A 144 -6.89 6.88 15.65
CA VAL A 144 -6.14 5.63 15.81
C VAL A 144 -4.75 5.83 15.23
N ASP A 145 -3.73 5.51 16.03
CA ASP A 145 -2.35 5.49 15.55
C ASP A 145 -2.20 4.50 14.38
N ARG A 146 -1.70 5.00 13.24
CA ARG A 146 -1.47 4.21 12.02
C ARG A 146 -0.50 3.04 12.26
N LEU A 147 0.39 3.12 13.26
CA LEU A 147 1.30 2.04 13.67
C LEU A 147 0.59 0.84 14.32
N ASN A 148 -0.61 1.04 14.88
CA ASN A 148 -1.44 -0.04 15.41
C ASN A 148 -2.11 -0.79 14.25
N TYR A 149 -1.32 -1.59 13.53
CA TYR A 149 -1.79 -2.28 12.34
C TYR A 149 -2.88 -3.31 12.66
N GLN A 150 -2.91 -3.89 13.87
CA GLN A 150 -4.00 -4.76 14.31
C GLN A 150 -5.34 -4.02 14.26
N LYS A 151 -5.39 -2.78 14.76
CA LYS A 151 -6.59 -1.95 14.67
C LYS A 151 -6.84 -1.46 13.25
N ALA A 152 -5.82 -0.98 12.54
CA ALA A 152 -5.96 -0.45 11.18
C ALA A 152 -6.52 -1.50 10.19
N ILE A 153 -6.11 -2.76 10.30
CA ILE A 153 -6.63 -3.87 9.47
C ILE A 153 -8.15 -4.00 9.59
N THR A 154 -8.73 -3.70 10.76
CA THR A 154 -10.19 -3.77 10.95
C THR A 154 -10.96 -2.74 10.12
N PHE A 155 -10.29 -1.70 9.62
CA PHE A 155 -10.90 -0.67 8.75
C PHE A 155 -10.82 -1.00 7.26
N VAL A 156 -10.09 -2.03 6.84
CA VAL A 156 -9.99 -2.44 5.43
C VAL A 156 -11.37 -2.64 4.77
N PRO A 157 -12.36 -3.32 5.39
CA PRO A 157 -13.69 -3.45 4.80
C PRO A 157 -14.39 -2.09 4.56
N ALA A 158 -14.28 -1.15 5.50
CA ALA A 158 -14.86 0.18 5.37
C ALA A 158 -14.17 0.99 4.26
N ALA A 159 -12.83 0.96 4.21
CA ALA A 159 -12.04 1.57 3.14
C ALA A 159 -12.46 1.06 1.76
N ILE A 160 -12.59 -0.27 1.58
CA ILE A 160 -13.06 -0.87 0.33
C ILE A 160 -14.46 -0.38 -0.02
N LYS A 161 -15.39 -0.34 0.94
CA LYS A 161 -16.75 0.16 0.73
C LYS A 161 -16.75 1.61 0.26
N TYR A 162 -15.98 2.49 0.89
CA TYR A 162 -15.91 3.90 0.53
C TYR A 162 -15.32 4.10 -0.87
N ILE A 163 -14.20 3.44 -1.18
CA ILE A 163 -13.60 3.53 -2.51
C ILE A 163 -14.54 2.96 -3.57
N SER A 164 -15.23 1.86 -3.29
CA SER A 164 -16.22 1.26 -4.20
C SER A 164 -17.33 2.24 -4.54
N ALA A 165 -17.94 2.89 -3.53
CA ALA A 165 -19.00 3.88 -3.73
C ALA A 165 -18.53 5.09 -4.57
N MET A 166 -17.31 5.57 -4.32
CA MET A 166 -16.72 6.67 -5.09
C MET A 166 -16.47 6.27 -6.56
N VAL A 167 -15.96 5.06 -6.78
CA VAL A 167 -15.70 4.51 -8.11
C VAL A 167 -17.00 4.31 -8.89
N GLU A 168 -18.04 3.75 -8.26
CA GLU A 168 -19.35 3.59 -8.89
C GLU A 168 -19.95 4.94 -9.29
N LYS A 169 -19.80 5.97 -8.44
CA LYS A 169 -20.19 7.34 -8.80
C LYS A 169 -19.40 7.84 -10.01
N ALA A 170 -18.08 7.69 -10.01
CA ALA A 170 -17.24 8.12 -11.11
C ALA A 170 -17.57 7.38 -12.44
N GLN A 171 -17.91 6.09 -12.37
CA GLN A 171 -18.34 5.31 -13.54
C GLN A 171 -19.66 5.80 -14.13
N ARG A 172 -20.60 6.26 -13.29
CA ARG A 172 -21.86 6.86 -13.76
C ARG A 172 -21.66 8.24 -14.37
N ASP A 173 -20.76 9.03 -13.80
CA ASP A 173 -20.55 10.42 -14.19
C ASP A 173 -19.62 10.56 -15.43
N ASP A 174 -18.86 9.51 -15.79
CA ASP A 174 -17.86 9.53 -16.86
C ASP A 174 -17.96 8.28 -17.75
N ALA A 175 -18.55 8.43 -18.94
CA ALA A 175 -18.70 7.35 -19.91
C ALA A 175 -17.36 6.79 -20.42
N SER A 176 -16.25 7.53 -20.25
CA SER A 176 -14.90 7.11 -20.64
C SER A 176 -14.09 6.52 -19.48
N PHE A 177 -14.73 6.24 -18.35
CA PHE A 177 -14.08 5.82 -17.12
C PHE A 177 -13.19 4.58 -17.32
N SER A 178 -12.01 4.62 -16.69
CA SER A 178 -11.20 3.42 -16.45
C SER A 178 -10.57 3.49 -15.06
N PHE A 179 -10.48 2.35 -14.37
CA PHE A 179 -9.87 2.29 -13.04
C PHE A 179 -8.42 2.82 -13.08
N ASN A 180 -7.67 2.45 -14.10
CA ASN A 180 -6.29 2.88 -14.28
C ASN A 180 -6.14 4.40 -14.35
N ARG A 181 -6.96 5.10 -15.15
CA ARG A 181 -6.94 6.57 -15.24
C ARG A 181 -7.36 7.19 -13.91
N TYR A 182 -8.45 6.67 -13.32
CA TYR A 182 -9.00 7.17 -12.07
C TYR A 182 -7.97 7.16 -10.93
N PHE A 183 -7.29 6.04 -10.72
CA PHE A 183 -6.29 5.90 -9.64
C PHE A 183 -4.90 6.48 -9.99
N LYS A 184 -4.69 7.00 -11.19
CA LYS A 184 -3.46 7.74 -11.54
C LYS A 184 -3.63 9.25 -11.41
N ASP A 185 -4.85 9.75 -11.32
CA ASP A 185 -5.12 11.17 -11.11
C ASP A 185 -4.83 11.55 -9.65
N ALA A 186 -3.91 12.49 -9.45
CA ALA A 186 -3.56 13.01 -8.14
C ALA A 186 -4.76 13.61 -7.39
N LYS A 187 -5.81 14.08 -8.10
CA LYS A 187 -7.04 14.59 -7.47
C LYS A 187 -7.85 13.48 -6.78
N THR A 188 -7.64 12.22 -7.14
CA THR A 188 -8.39 11.10 -6.58
C THR A 188 -8.12 10.94 -5.09
N LYS A 189 -6.87 11.09 -4.63
CA LYS A 189 -6.57 11.02 -3.19
C LYS A 189 -7.24 12.13 -2.40
N THR A 190 -7.28 13.35 -2.93
CA THR A 190 -7.95 14.49 -2.29
C THR A 190 -9.44 14.24 -2.14
N LYS A 191 -10.08 13.69 -3.19
CA LYS A 191 -11.50 13.30 -3.12
C LYS A 191 -11.74 12.20 -2.09
N ILE A 192 -10.84 11.21 -1.99
CA ILE A 192 -10.94 10.12 -1.01
C ILE A 192 -10.84 10.66 0.41
N ALA A 193 -9.82 11.48 0.69
CA ALA A 193 -9.65 12.09 2.00
C ALA A 193 -10.88 12.91 2.40
N ALA A 194 -11.37 13.78 1.52
CA ALA A 194 -12.58 14.58 1.78
C ALA A 194 -13.82 13.72 2.04
N TYR A 195 -14.01 12.65 1.25
CA TYR A 195 -15.12 11.72 1.43
C TYR A 195 -15.05 11.01 2.80
N ILE A 196 -13.88 10.49 3.18
CA ILE A 196 -13.68 9.79 4.46
C ILE A 196 -13.88 10.74 5.64
N GLN A 197 -13.34 11.95 5.58
CA GLN A 197 -13.55 12.95 6.62
C GLN A 197 -15.04 13.25 6.81
N GLY A 198 -15.83 13.35 5.73
CA GLY A 198 -17.28 13.51 5.80
C GLY A 198 -18.01 12.31 6.40
N MET A 199 -17.57 11.08 6.10
CA MET A 199 -18.19 9.86 6.62
C MET A 199 -17.87 9.60 8.09
N GLU A 200 -16.67 9.92 8.54
CA GLU A 200 -16.16 9.55 9.87
C GLU A 200 -16.31 10.66 10.92
N LYS A 201 -16.34 11.94 10.52
CA LYS A 201 -16.64 13.07 11.42
C LYS A 201 -18.15 13.39 11.53
N GLY A 202 -18.99 12.72 10.74
CA GLY A 202 -20.45 12.84 10.78
C GLY A 202 -21.12 11.95 11.85
N LEU A 203 -20.33 11.32 12.72
CA LEU A 203 -20.74 10.55 13.90
C LEU A 203 -20.24 11.26 15.16
#